data_AF-A0A815G225-F1
#
_entry.id   AF-A0A815G225-F1
#
_cell.length_a   1.000
_cell.length_b   1.000
_cell.length_c   1.000
_cell.angle_alpha   90.00
_cell.angle_beta   90.00
_cell.angle_gamma   90.00
#
_symmetry.space_group_name_H-M   'P 1'
#
loop_
_entity.id
_entity.type
_entity.pdbx_description
1 polymer ?
#
loop_
_entity_poly.entity_id
_entity_poly.type
_entity_poly.pdbx_seq_one_letter_code
_entity_poly.pdbx_strand_id
1 'polypeptide(L)'
;MTTNDQIADAPSALASSTTATTTPNYSTTERNCKTIPVAPAHRLDIEDIYSHPSDPDDKPNLDILKQHLLLEGRLTEQAAIRIIEAGAAILRDESTMIDVEAPLTICGDIHGQLYDLVKLFEVGGSPATTRYLFLGDYIDRGYFGIECVLYLWSLKTHYPTTFFLLRGNHECRHLTDYFTFKQECRVKYTEKVYETSMIAFDCLPLAALMNKQFLCVHGGLSPEIHTLDDIRKLDRFREPPPYGPMCDLLWSDPVEDYGNEKENPSTTTSKRLNNIPLNDLCQSIPTSPNEQLYLPNTTRGCSYFYTYAAINEFLIQNQILSIIRAHEAQDVGYRMYKKSVETGFPSLITIFSAPNYLDVYQNKAAIMKYENNVVNIRQFNCSPHPYWLPNFMDVFSWSLPFVGEKVIDVLLNILSICTDEELAEYDEHIDTLIERNNREHRKEQIRSKIRALGKVAKAYQSLRELSENVVTLRGLTPSTSLTELNNNNDVKSETKVAANMLRDKTVTTKERFSNAKILDKVNERMPPPKSSNSVGGPSVAERIKRSSTNNQPPQQPLKKEPPSKSITSATTQGLVKMRREGYAVTPKTEIIKRPLAAAVGLPTAVNGSNTSTTKK
;
A
#
# COMPACT_ATOMS: atom_id res chain seq x y z
N MET A 1 56.43 -40.13 67.77
CA MET A 1 56.73 -38.84 68.40
C MET A 1 55.80 -37.82 67.75
N THR A 2 54.59 -37.64 68.29
CA THR A 2 54.21 -36.45 69.11
C THR A 2 54.27 -35.16 68.26
N THR A 3 53.16 -34.75 67.62
CA THR A 3 52.09 -33.85 68.13
C THR A 3 52.47 -32.37 68.17
N ASN A 4 51.65 -31.55 67.47
CA ASN A 4 51.12 -30.23 67.84
C ASN A 4 52.13 -29.05 68.06
N ASP A 5 51.85 -27.79 67.73
CA ASP A 5 50.57 -27.08 67.62
C ASP A 5 50.76 -25.69 66.93
N GLN A 6 49.63 -25.14 66.47
CA GLN A 6 49.29 -23.71 66.33
C GLN A 6 49.80 -22.88 65.13
N ILE A 7 48.86 -22.69 64.19
CA ILE A 7 48.79 -21.62 63.19
C ILE A 7 48.00 -20.46 63.81
N ALA A 8 48.56 -19.24 63.80
CA ALA A 8 47.86 -18.01 64.14
C ALA A 8 48.20 -16.89 63.14
N ASP A 9 47.13 -16.36 62.53
CA ASP A 9 46.85 -15.03 61.96
C ASP A 9 47.84 -14.31 61.01
N ALA A 10 47.36 -14.10 59.78
CA ALA A 10 47.69 -12.92 58.97
C ALA A 10 46.41 -12.41 58.24
N PRO A 11 46.14 -11.09 58.18
CA PRO A 11 44.85 -10.55 57.75
C PRO A 11 44.69 -10.49 56.23
N SER A 12 43.48 -10.75 55.75
CA SER A 12 43.07 -10.59 54.35
C SER A 12 42.95 -9.13 53.95
N ALA A 13 43.74 -8.70 52.95
CA ALA A 13 43.50 -7.48 52.20
C ALA A 13 43.69 -7.75 50.70
N LEU A 14 42.68 -8.37 50.08
CA LEU A 14 42.53 -8.39 48.63
C LEU A 14 41.55 -7.27 48.27
N ALA A 15 42.08 -6.11 47.90
CA ALA A 15 41.30 -4.99 47.40
C ALA A 15 40.65 -5.38 46.06
N SER A 16 39.33 -5.43 46.03
CA SER A 16 38.52 -5.61 44.84
C SER A 16 38.54 -4.32 44.01
N SER A 17 39.12 -4.39 42.80
CA SER A 17 38.93 -3.34 41.79
C SER A 17 37.54 -3.51 41.16
N THR A 18 36.51 -2.97 41.80
CA THR A 18 35.21 -2.73 41.16
C THR A 18 35.29 -1.45 40.33
N THR A 19 35.53 -1.59 39.03
CA THR A 19 35.22 -0.52 38.07
C THR A 19 33.71 -0.33 38.06
N ALA A 20 33.23 0.65 38.84
CA ALA A 20 31.86 1.11 38.78
C ALA A 20 31.59 1.63 37.35
N THR A 21 30.83 0.87 36.57
CA THR A 21 30.18 1.37 35.36
C THR A 21 29.23 2.47 35.78
N THR A 22 29.65 3.72 35.61
CA THR A 22 28.80 4.89 35.78
C THR A 22 27.60 4.75 34.84
N THR A 23 26.43 4.48 35.40
CA THR A 23 25.16 4.55 34.67
C THR A 23 25.02 5.98 34.12
N PRO A 24 24.76 6.15 32.81
CA PRO A 24 24.57 7.48 32.26
C PRO A 24 23.38 8.14 32.96
N ASN A 25 23.60 9.32 33.56
CA ASN A 25 22.53 10.06 34.19
C ASN A 25 21.70 10.74 33.09
N TYR A 26 20.58 10.13 32.72
CA TYR A 26 19.68 10.65 31.69
C TYR A 26 18.77 11.73 32.27
N SER A 27 18.68 12.88 31.61
CA SER A 27 17.67 13.89 31.94
C SER A 27 16.27 13.35 31.62
N THR A 28 15.30 13.64 32.48
CA THR A 28 13.88 13.31 32.26
C THR A 28 13.10 14.44 31.60
N THR A 29 13.71 15.63 31.48
CA THR A 29 13.09 16.83 30.89
C THR A 29 13.73 17.26 29.57
N GLU A 30 15.00 16.92 29.35
CA GLU A 30 15.69 17.22 28.11
C GLU A 30 15.60 16.07 27.12
N ARG A 31 15.72 16.39 25.82
CA ARG A 31 15.84 15.39 24.77
C ARG A 31 17.20 14.70 24.85
N ASN A 32 17.19 13.38 25.04
CA ASN A 32 18.41 12.59 25.20
C ASN A 32 19.17 12.40 23.89
N CYS A 33 18.48 12.10 22.79
CA CYS A 33 19.10 11.89 21.48
C CYS A 33 19.18 13.20 20.68
N LYS A 34 20.06 14.13 21.11
CA LYS A 34 20.18 15.48 20.51
C LYS A 34 20.66 15.47 19.04
N THR A 35 21.33 14.40 18.59
CA THR A 35 21.87 14.25 17.24
C THR A 35 20.83 13.90 16.17
N ILE A 36 19.69 13.34 16.57
CA ILE A 36 18.60 13.01 15.64
C ILE A 36 17.88 14.31 15.26
N PRO A 37 17.63 14.62 13.97
CA PRO A 37 16.82 15.77 13.60
C PRO A 37 15.43 15.77 14.27
N VAL A 38 14.84 16.94 14.47
CA VAL A 38 13.48 17.07 15.00
C VAL A 38 12.55 17.43 13.85
N ALA A 39 11.42 16.74 13.76
CA ALA A 39 10.39 17.07 12.78
C ALA A 39 9.89 18.51 12.99
N PRO A 40 9.78 19.34 11.93
CA PRO A 40 9.29 20.70 12.03
C PRO A 40 7.89 20.75 12.65
N ALA A 41 7.72 21.56 13.69
CA ALA A 41 6.42 21.80 14.32
C ALA A 41 5.51 22.69 13.46
N HIS A 42 6.12 23.61 12.70
CA HIS A 42 5.41 24.48 11.76
C HIS A 42 4.87 23.67 10.59
N ARG A 43 3.59 23.88 10.26
CA ARG A 43 2.97 23.29 9.07
C ARG A 43 3.00 24.31 7.96
N LEU A 44 3.54 23.95 6.79
CA LEU A 44 3.56 24.87 5.66
C LEU A 44 2.13 25.11 5.15
N ASP A 45 1.76 26.38 5.04
CA ASP A 45 0.48 26.81 4.47
C ASP A 45 0.59 27.06 2.95
N ILE A 46 -0.43 27.71 2.37
CA ILE A 46 -0.43 27.98 0.93
C ILE A 46 0.61 29.06 0.63
N GLU A 47 0.69 30.09 1.46
CA GLU A 47 1.60 31.23 1.34
C GLU A 47 3.08 30.81 1.47
N ASP A 48 3.37 29.78 2.26
CA ASP A 48 4.71 29.20 2.39
C ASP A 48 5.18 28.47 1.13
N ILE A 49 4.24 27.93 0.33
CA ILE A 49 4.53 27.00 -0.78
C ILE A 49 4.32 27.67 -2.15
N TYR A 50 3.38 28.61 -2.25
CA TYR A 50 2.96 29.25 -3.49
C TYR A 50 3.38 30.73 -3.50
N SER A 51 4.00 31.17 -4.60
CA SER A 51 4.47 32.56 -4.71
C SER A 51 3.32 33.54 -4.96
N HIS A 52 2.26 33.07 -5.61
CA HIS A 52 1.05 33.81 -5.94
C HIS A 52 -0.19 32.99 -5.54
N PRO A 53 -0.54 32.92 -4.24
CA PRO A 53 -1.62 32.07 -3.73
C PRO A 53 -2.99 32.27 -4.40
N SER A 54 -3.29 33.48 -4.87
CA SER A 54 -4.57 33.79 -5.53
C SER A 54 -4.64 33.35 -7.00
N ASP A 55 -3.51 33.01 -7.61
CA ASP A 55 -3.45 32.51 -8.98
C ASP A 55 -3.70 30.98 -8.99
N PRO A 56 -4.75 30.49 -9.68
CA PRO A 56 -5.04 29.05 -9.77
C PRO A 56 -3.97 28.27 -10.55
N ASP A 57 -3.22 28.94 -11.43
CA ASP A 57 -2.16 28.33 -12.24
C ASP A 57 -0.78 28.36 -11.54
N ASP A 58 -0.70 28.99 -10.36
CA ASP A 58 0.53 29.01 -9.57
C ASP A 58 0.89 27.61 -9.06
N LYS A 59 2.19 27.34 -9.03
CA LYS A 59 2.74 26.01 -8.79
C LYS A 59 3.48 25.95 -7.45
N PRO A 60 3.42 24.83 -6.73
CA PRO A 60 4.09 24.71 -5.44
C PRO A 60 5.61 24.75 -5.60
N ASN A 61 6.33 25.42 -4.69
CA ASN A 61 7.78 25.41 -4.67
C ASN A 61 8.30 23.99 -4.32
N LEU A 62 8.88 23.31 -5.32
CA LEU A 62 9.33 21.92 -5.19
C LEU A 62 10.47 21.74 -4.21
N ASP A 63 11.40 22.70 -4.12
CA ASP A 63 12.57 22.58 -3.25
C ASP A 63 12.19 22.73 -1.78
N ILE A 64 11.35 23.73 -1.47
CA ILE A 64 10.79 23.93 -0.12
C ILE A 64 9.98 22.70 0.29
N LEU A 65 9.09 22.24 -0.59
CA LEU A 65 8.25 21.08 -0.34
C LEU A 65 9.11 19.83 -0.07
N LYS A 66 10.05 19.51 -0.96
CA LYS A 66 10.94 18.34 -0.82
C LYS A 66 11.70 18.39 0.51
N GLN A 67 12.33 19.52 0.84
CA GLN A 67 13.12 19.65 2.05
C GLN A 67 12.26 19.49 3.30
N HIS A 68 11.06 20.08 3.31
CA HIS A 68 10.13 19.99 4.44
C HIS A 68 9.64 18.56 4.66
N LEU A 69 9.24 17.86 3.59
CA LEU A 69 8.77 16.47 3.68
C LEU A 69 9.89 15.50 4.13
N LEU A 70 11.14 15.70 3.68
CA LEU A 70 12.30 14.92 4.12
C LEU A 70 12.68 15.13 5.59
N LEU A 71 12.21 16.21 6.21
CA LEU A 71 12.33 16.47 7.64
C LEU A 71 11.09 16.01 8.42
N GLU A 72 10.19 15.23 7.79
CA GLU A 72 8.90 14.81 8.37
C GLU A 72 7.93 15.97 8.67
N GLY A 73 8.19 17.13 8.05
CA GLY A 73 7.33 18.29 8.10
C GLY A 73 6.00 18.01 7.40
N ARG A 74 4.93 18.63 7.91
CA ARG A 74 3.57 18.48 7.37
C ARG A 74 3.09 19.78 6.76
N LEU A 75 2.13 19.69 5.84
CA LEU A 75 1.42 20.86 5.33
C LEU A 75 0.16 21.13 6.16
N THR A 76 -0.44 22.29 5.97
CA THR A 76 -1.85 22.51 6.33
C THR A 76 -2.75 21.64 5.46
N GLU A 77 -3.96 21.37 5.94
CA GLU A 77 -4.95 20.58 5.20
C GLU A 77 -5.26 21.23 3.84
N GLN A 78 -5.44 22.55 3.82
CA GLN A 78 -5.78 23.32 2.63
C GLN A 78 -4.67 23.26 1.57
N ALA A 79 -3.41 23.41 1.99
CA ALA A 79 -2.27 23.30 1.08
C ALA A 79 -2.12 21.89 0.48
N ALA A 80 -2.33 20.85 1.29
CA ALA A 80 -2.30 19.46 0.83
C ALA A 80 -3.43 19.18 -0.18
N ILE A 81 -4.66 19.60 0.13
CA ILE A 81 -5.81 19.44 -0.77
C ILE A 81 -5.57 20.17 -2.09
N ARG A 82 -5.07 21.41 -2.07
CA ARG A 82 -4.76 22.19 -3.29
C ARG A 82 -3.80 21.43 -4.22
N ILE A 83 -2.72 20.84 -3.68
CA ILE A 83 -1.76 20.06 -4.47
C ILE A 83 -2.43 18.84 -5.11
N ILE A 84 -3.22 18.10 -4.33
CA ILE A 84 -3.87 16.87 -4.78
C ILE A 84 -4.91 17.19 -5.87
N GLU A 85 -5.74 18.21 -5.66
CA GLU A 85 -6.76 18.63 -6.63
C GLU A 85 -6.16 19.17 -7.93
N ALA A 86 -5.07 19.96 -7.85
CA ALA A 86 -4.38 20.47 -9.03
C ALA A 86 -3.78 19.34 -9.89
N GLY A 87 -3.11 18.37 -9.27
CA GLY A 87 -2.62 17.20 -10.01
C GLY A 87 -3.76 16.32 -10.54
N ALA A 88 -4.85 16.14 -9.78
CA ALA A 88 -6.03 15.41 -10.23
C ALA A 88 -6.71 16.04 -11.43
N ALA A 89 -6.75 17.38 -11.51
CA ALA A 89 -7.30 18.09 -12.67
C ALA A 89 -6.53 17.74 -13.95
N ILE A 90 -5.20 17.74 -13.90
CA ILE A 90 -4.36 17.35 -15.05
C ILE A 90 -4.57 15.88 -15.42
N LEU A 91 -4.54 14.97 -14.43
CA LEU A 91 -4.73 13.54 -14.66
C LEU A 91 -6.11 13.22 -15.24
N ARG A 92 -7.14 14.00 -14.88
CA ARG A 92 -8.50 13.83 -15.41
C ARG A 92 -8.58 14.12 -16.90
N ASP A 93 -7.81 15.10 -17.38
CA ASP A 93 -7.79 15.50 -18.78
C ASP A 93 -6.96 14.54 -19.65
N GLU A 94 -6.13 13.69 -19.05
CA GLU A 94 -5.36 12.66 -19.77
C GLU A 94 -6.25 11.50 -20.25
N SER A 95 -5.84 10.85 -21.34
CA SER A 95 -6.49 9.65 -21.86
C SER A 95 -6.31 8.45 -20.93
N THR A 96 -7.23 7.48 -20.97
CA THR A 96 -7.09 6.23 -20.18
C THR A 96 -5.84 5.44 -20.56
N MET A 97 -5.46 5.48 -21.84
CA MET A 97 -4.14 5.06 -22.30
C MET A 97 -3.43 6.28 -22.89
N ILE A 98 -2.33 6.70 -22.27
CA ILE A 98 -1.53 7.85 -22.71
C ILE A 98 -0.48 7.42 -23.74
N ASP A 99 -0.13 8.31 -24.67
CA ASP A 99 0.98 8.10 -25.60
C ASP A 99 2.21 8.85 -25.09
N VAL A 100 3.35 8.15 -24.94
CA VAL A 100 4.58 8.75 -24.40
C VAL A 100 5.79 8.45 -25.28
N GLU A 101 6.58 9.48 -25.59
CA GLU A 101 7.77 9.36 -26.43
C GLU A 101 9.06 9.20 -25.61
N ALA A 102 10.05 8.54 -26.22
CA ALA A 102 11.43 8.46 -25.73
C ALA A 102 12.17 9.80 -25.93
N PRO A 103 13.23 10.11 -25.15
CA PRO A 103 13.79 9.32 -24.07
C PRO A 103 12.89 9.30 -22.82
N LEU A 104 12.83 8.18 -22.10
CA LEU A 104 11.93 8.00 -20.97
C LEU A 104 12.59 7.19 -19.84
N THR A 105 12.35 7.60 -18.59
CA THR A 105 12.70 6.83 -17.40
C THR A 105 11.45 6.20 -16.81
N ILE A 106 11.40 4.88 -16.76
CA ILE A 106 10.26 4.10 -16.29
C ILE A 106 10.55 3.57 -14.89
N CYS A 107 9.58 3.75 -14.00
CA CYS A 107 9.66 3.41 -12.57
C CYS A 107 8.50 2.49 -12.20
N GLY A 108 8.78 1.46 -11.41
CA GLY A 108 7.77 0.57 -10.84
C GLY A 108 7.26 1.09 -9.49
N ASP A 109 6.86 0.14 -8.64
CA ASP A 109 6.25 0.38 -7.34
C ASP A 109 7.15 1.21 -6.41
N ILE A 110 6.53 2.09 -5.62
CA ILE A 110 7.19 3.00 -4.66
C ILE A 110 6.78 2.70 -3.21
N HIS A 111 5.52 2.32 -2.98
CA HIS A 111 4.97 1.89 -1.69
C HIS A 111 5.34 2.79 -0.49
N GLY A 112 5.14 4.11 -0.65
CA GLY A 112 5.35 5.06 0.44
C GLY A 112 6.79 5.15 0.95
N GLN A 113 7.79 4.77 0.14
CA GLN A 113 9.21 4.92 0.46
C GLN A 113 9.77 6.26 -0.06
N LEU A 114 9.36 7.39 0.55
CA LEU A 114 9.73 8.75 0.13
C LEU A 114 11.26 8.96 -0.02
N TYR A 115 12.03 8.44 0.93
CA TYR A 115 13.49 8.63 0.95
C TYR A 115 14.16 7.90 -0.22
N ASP A 116 13.63 6.74 -0.60
CA ASP A 116 14.07 6.00 -1.78
C ASP A 116 13.56 6.63 -3.08
N LEU A 117 12.38 7.25 -3.06
CA LEU A 117 11.87 8.04 -4.19
C LEU A 117 12.79 9.24 -4.49
N VAL A 118 13.34 9.91 -3.48
CA VAL A 118 14.35 10.95 -3.69
C VAL A 118 15.62 10.35 -4.30
N LYS A 119 16.06 9.18 -3.83
CA LYS A 119 17.20 8.48 -4.41
C LYS A 119 16.96 8.07 -5.87
N LEU A 120 15.74 7.67 -6.20
CA LEU A 120 15.32 7.33 -7.56
C LEU A 120 15.52 8.53 -8.51
N PHE A 121 15.19 9.75 -8.09
CA PHE A 121 15.45 10.95 -8.90
C PHE A 121 16.94 11.29 -9.04
N GLU A 122 17.76 11.02 -8.02
CA GLU A 122 19.22 11.17 -8.14
C GLU A 122 19.82 10.20 -9.18
N VAL A 123 19.26 8.99 -9.29
CA VAL A 123 19.73 7.94 -10.20
C VAL A 123 19.16 8.10 -11.61
N GLY A 124 17.88 8.47 -11.72
CA GLY A 124 17.17 8.61 -12.98
C GLY A 124 17.44 9.92 -13.72
N GLY A 125 17.65 11.01 -12.97
CA GLY A 125 17.82 12.36 -13.50
C GLY A 125 16.78 13.33 -12.95
N SER A 126 17.06 14.64 -13.04
CA SER A 126 16.10 15.65 -12.58
C SER A 126 14.83 15.63 -13.44
N PRO A 127 13.62 15.59 -12.85
CA PRO A 127 12.35 15.73 -13.59
C PRO A 127 12.26 16.99 -14.44
N ALA A 128 13.01 18.05 -14.10
CA ALA A 128 13.10 19.27 -14.90
C ALA A 128 13.69 19.04 -16.30
N THR A 129 14.48 17.98 -16.48
CA THR A 129 15.22 17.68 -17.71
C THR A 129 15.01 16.25 -18.21
N THR A 130 14.23 15.43 -17.51
CA THR A 130 14.08 14.00 -17.77
C THR A 130 12.61 13.64 -17.77
N ARG A 131 12.17 12.92 -18.81
CA ARG A 131 10.80 12.41 -18.90
C ARG A 131 10.65 11.17 -18.01
N TYR A 132 9.54 11.08 -17.30
CA TYR A 132 9.25 10.02 -16.34
C TYR A 132 7.91 9.36 -16.60
N LEU A 133 7.86 8.04 -16.46
CA LEU A 133 6.64 7.25 -16.40
C LEU A 133 6.68 6.37 -15.15
N PHE A 134 5.75 6.56 -14.23
CA PHE A 134 5.55 5.69 -13.08
C PHE A 134 4.40 4.74 -13.35
N LEU A 135 4.57 3.46 -12.97
CA LEU A 135 3.63 2.40 -13.29
C LEU A 135 2.53 2.19 -12.23
N GLY A 136 2.60 2.85 -11.07
CA GLY A 136 1.60 2.76 -10.01
C GLY A 136 2.19 2.42 -8.64
N ASP A 137 1.32 2.11 -7.68
CA ASP A 137 1.65 1.69 -6.31
C ASP A 137 2.57 2.69 -5.59
N TYR A 138 2.05 3.91 -5.45
CA TYR A 138 2.71 5.03 -4.78
C TYR A 138 2.66 4.91 -3.25
N ILE A 139 1.66 4.20 -2.75
CA ILE A 139 1.21 4.21 -1.36
C ILE A 139 1.10 2.81 -0.76
N ASP A 140 0.64 2.77 0.49
CA ASP A 140 0.57 1.61 1.36
C ASP A 140 1.93 0.98 1.65
N ARG A 141 1.93 0.10 2.65
CA ARG A 141 3.08 -0.72 3.08
C ARG A 141 4.16 0.09 3.79
N GLY A 142 4.77 1.07 3.11
CA GLY A 142 5.61 2.09 3.72
C GLY A 142 4.79 3.15 4.47
N TYR A 143 5.48 3.95 5.27
CA TYR A 143 4.86 4.94 6.16
C TYR A 143 4.95 6.38 5.67
N PHE A 144 5.36 6.62 4.43
CA PHE A 144 5.46 7.95 3.83
C PHE A 144 4.67 8.06 2.52
N GLY A 145 3.51 7.39 2.46
CA GLY A 145 2.63 7.37 1.29
C GLY A 145 2.06 8.74 0.95
N ILE A 146 1.63 9.53 1.94
CA ILE A 146 1.05 10.84 1.67
C ILE A 146 2.12 11.84 1.18
N GLU A 147 3.35 11.71 1.66
CA GLU A 147 4.47 12.52 1.18
C GLU A 147 4.85 12.16 -0.25
N CYS A 148 4.84 10.87 -0.62
CA CYS A 148 4.99 10.44 -2.01
C CYS A 148 3.91 11.05 -2.91
N VAL A 149 2.63 10.99 -2.50
CA VAL A 149 1.52 11.58 -3.26
C VAL A 149 1.70 13.09 -3.42
N LEU A 150 1.94 13.83 -2.33
CA LEU A 150 2.10 15.29 -2.39
C LEU A 150 3.26 15.70 -3.30
N TYR A 151 4.39 14.99 -3.23
CA TYR A 151 5.57 15.30 -4.03
C TYR A 151 5.38 14.94 -5.51
N LEU A 152 4.85 13.74 -5.82
CA LEU A 152 4.59 13.30 -7.19
C LEU A 152 3.50 14.15 -7.87
N TRP A 153 2.44 14.54 -7.16
CA TRP A 153 1.41 15.42 -7.69
C TRP A 153 1.96 16.83 -7.95
N SER A 154 2.82 17.33 -7.06
CA SER A 154 3.53 18.59 -7.30
C SER A 154 4.39 18.50 -8.56
N LEU A 155 5.16 17.42 -8.75
CA LEU A 155 5.91 17.19 -9.99
C LEU A 155 5.01 17.11 -11.23
N LYS A 156 3.83 16.47 -11.13
CA LYS A 156 2.85 16.41 -12.21
C LYS A 156 2.34 17.80 -12.61
N THR A 157 2.08 18.68 -11.63
CA THR A 157 1.66 20.07 -11.91
C THR A 157 2.76 20.91 -12.57
N HIS A 158 4.03 20.65 -12.22
CA HIS A 158 5.17 21.32 -12.85
C HIS A 158 5.43 20.85 -14.27
N TYR A 159 5.34 19.54 -14.49
CA TYR A 159 5.82 18.86 -15.69
C TYR A 159 4.72 18.03 -16.36
N PRO A 160 3.54 18.61 -16.70
CA PRO A 160 2.37 17.84 -17.13
C PRO A 160 2.59 17.01 -18.39
N THR A 161 3.50 17.44 -19.29
CA THR A 161 3.78 16.80 -20.59
C THR A 161 5.05 15.95 -20.62
N THR A 162 5.78 15.87 -19.49
CA THR A 162 7.02 15.09 -19.37
C THR A 162 7.03 14.17 -18.15
N PHE A 163 6.08 14.30 -17.22
CA PHE A 163 5.97 13.49 -16.02
C PHE A 163 4.61 12.80 -15.99
N PHE A 164 4.61 11.48 -16.02
CA PHE A 164 3.42 10.64 -16.21
C PHE A 164 3.27 9.65 -15.06
N LEU A 165 2.03 9.48 -14.59
CA LEU A 165 1.66 8.63 -13.47
C LEU A 165 0.54 7.69 -13.92
N LEU A 166 0.75 6.38 -13.83
CA LEU A 166 -0.29 5.38 -14.05
C LEU A 166 -0.93 4.95 -12.72
N ARG A 167 -2.06 4.28 -12.80
CA ARG A 167 -2.74 3.67 -11.65
C ARG A 167 -2.15 2.30 -11.37
N GLY A 168 -1.77 2.04 -10.11
CA GLY A 168 -1.53 0.70 -9.59
C GLY A 168 -2.75 0.13 -8.88
N ASN A 169 -2.63 -1.09 -8.35
CA ASN A 169 -3.74 -1.71 -7.64
C ASN A 169 -3.96 -1.09 -6.26
N HIS A 170 -2.93 -0.50 -5.64
CA HIS A 170 -3.04 0.17 -4.34
C HIS A 170 -3.74 1.52 -4.39
N GLU A 171 -3.85 2.17 -5.55
CA GLU A 171 -4.57 3.44 -5.73
C GLU A 171 -6.10 3.25 -5.78
N CYS A 172 -6.66 2.60 -4.75
CA CYS A 172 -8.08 2.33 -4.60
C CYS A 172 -8.53 2.35 -3.13
N ARG A 173 -9.82 2.57 -2.90
CA ARG A 173 -10.41 2.65 -1.54
C ARG A 173 -10.32 1.30 -0.83
N HIS A 174 -10.46 0.20 -1.56
CA HIS A 174 -10.46 -1.15 -0.99
C HIS A 174 -9.14 -1.50 -0.32
N LEU A 175 -8.01 -1.27 -1.01
CA LEU A 175 -6.69 -1.60 -0.48
C LEU A 175 -6.25 -0.61 0.61
N THR A 176 -6.43 0.69 0.36
CA THR A 176 -5.97 1.73 1.30
C THR A 176 -6.69 1.74 2.65
N ASP A 177 -7.93 1.25 2.68
CA ASP A 177 -8.69 1.04 3.92
C ASP A 177 -8.29 -0.24 4.65
N TYR A 178 -7.85 -1.28 3.92
CA TYR A 178 -7.32 -2.52 4.51
C TYR A 178 -5.87 -2.37 4.99
N PHE A 179 -5.05 -1.63 4.27
CA PHE A 179 -3.66 -1.35 4.61
C PHE A 179 -3.55 -0.07 5.45
N THR A 180 -2.51 0.73 5.21
CA THR A 180 -2.08 1.78 6.13
C THR A 180 -2.38 3.18 5.63
N PHE A 181 -2.59 3.40 4.32
CA PHE A 181 -2.69 4.76 3.77
C PHE A 181 -3.88 5.57 4.30
N LYS A 182 -5.04 4.93 4.52
CA LYS A 182 -6.17 5.64 5.14
C LYS A 182 -5.84 6.08 6.57
N GLN A 183 -5.21 5.22 7.35
CA GLN A 183 -4.79 5.54 8.71
C GLN A 183 -3.68 6.60 8.72
N GLU A 184 -2.74 6.53 7.78
CA GLU A 184 -1.69 7.52 7.58
C GLU A 184 -2.27 8.92 7.39
N CYS A 185 -3.23 9.05 6.46
CA CYS A 185 -3.91 10.31 6.22
C CYS A 185 -4.60 10.84 7.48
N ARG A 186 -5.27 9.99 8.26
CA ARG A 186 -5.94 10.40 9.50
C ARG A 186 -4.97 10.84 10.60
N VAL A 187 -3.79 10.24 10.69
CA VAL A 187 -2.79 10.59 11.71
C VAL A 187 -1.98 11.83 11.32
N LYS A 188 -1.64 11.99 10.04
CA LYS A 188 -0.82 13.11 9.56
C LYS A 188 -1.65 14.35 9.21
N TYR A 189 -2.81 14.13 8.62
CA TYR A 189 -3.74 15.14 8.12
C TYR A 189 -5.15 14.85 8.64
N THR A 190 -6.09 14.54 7.74
CA THR A 190 -7.50 14.25 8.04
C THR A 190 -8.08 13.23 7.06
N GLU A 191 -9.29 12.77 7.36
CA GLU A 191 -10.08 11.93 6.43
C GLU A 191 -10.44 12.68 5.13
N LYS A 192 -10.52 14.02 5.17
CA LYS A 192 -10.79 14.82 3.97
C LYS A 192 -9.65 14.74 2.95
N VAL A 193 -8.39 14.76 3.42
CA VAL A 193 -7.22 14.55 2.55
C VAL A 193 -7.25 13.15 1.93
N TYR A 194 -7.63 12.13 2.70
CA TYR A 194 -7.82 10.77 2.16
C TYR A 194 -8.89 10.72 1.07
N GLU A 195 -10.08 11.26 1.32
CA GLU A 195 -11.17 11.29 0.32
C GLU A 195 -10.75 12.02 -0.97
N THR A 196 -10.02 13.13 -0.83
CA THR A 196 -9.50 13.91 -1.95
C THR A 196 -8.48 13.09 -2.75
N SER A 197 -7.58 12.36 -2.07
CA SER A 197 -6.65 11.42 -2.72
C SER A 197 -7.38 10.32 -3.47
N MET A 198 -8.48 9.77 -2.94
CA MET A 198 -9.25 8.74 -3.63
C MET A 198 -9.86 9.25 -4.94
N ILE A 199 -10.38 10.47 -4.95
CA ILE A 199 -10.89 11.12 -6.17
C ILE A 199 -9.76 11.36 -7.17
N ALA A 200 -8.58 11.77 -6.69
CA ALA A 200 -7.40 11.94 -7.52
C ALA A 200 -6.94 10.61 -8.15
N PHE A 201 -6.97 9.52 -7.40
CA PHE A 201 -6.61 8.19 -7.87
C PHE A 201 -7.56 7.64 -8.93
N ASP A 202 -8.85 7.97 -8.86
CA ASP A 202 -9.80 7.63 -9.92
C ASP A 202 -9.49 8.33 -11.26
N CYS A 203 -8.68 9.40 -11.24
CA CYS A 203 -8.27 10.12 -12.44
C CYS A 203 -7.04 9.53 -13.13
N LEU A 204 -6.24 8.70 -12.44
CA LEU A 204 -4.99 8.13 -12.97
C LEU A 204 -5.24 7.28 -14.24
N PRO A 205 -4.50 7.52 -15.34
CA PRO A 205 -4.47 6.64 -16.50
C PRO A 205 -4.14 5.19 -16.15
N LEU A 206 -4.64 4.23 -16.93
CA LEU A 206 -4.47 2.80 -16.68
C LEU A 206 -3.29 2.19 -17.43
N ALA A 207 -2.86 2.84 -18.53
CA ALA A 207 -1.80 2.34 -19.38
C ALA A 207 -1.07 3.47 -20.11
N ALA A 208 0.13 3.18 -20.62
CA ALA A 208 0.81 4.03 -21.58
C ALA A 208 1.29 3.22 -22.79
N LEU A 209 1.21 3.80 -23.98
CA LEU A 209 1.90 3.30 -25.17
C LEU A 209 3.20 4.08 -25.34
N MET A 210 4.32 3.48 -24.93
CA MET A 210 5.63 4.10 -25.06
C MET A 210 6.23 3.87 -26.45
N ASN A 211 6.62 4.96 -27.11
CA ASN A 211 7.34 4.97 -28.38
C ASN A 211 6.65 4.14 -29.48
N LYS A 212 5.32 3.94 -29.38
CA LYS A 212 4.52 3.03 -30.23
C LYS A 212 5.02 1.57 -30.24
N GLN A 213 5.84 1.19 -29.27
CA GLN A 213 6.53 -0.09 -29.22
C GLN A 213 6.27 -0.86 -27.93
N PHE A 214 5.95 -0.20 -26.83
CA PHE A 214 5.80 -0.86 -25.54
C PHE A 214 4.46 -0.51 -24.94
N LEU A 215 3.70 -1.53 -24.55
CA LEU A 215 2.57 -1.33 -23.64
C LEU A 215 3.12 -1.30 -22.22
N CYS A 216 2.85 -0.20 -21.50
CA CYS A 216 3.23 -0.01 -20.12
C CYS A 216 1.97 -0.04 -19.25
N VAL A 217 1.91 -0.96 -18.28
CA VAL A 217 0.78 -1.18 -17.37
C VAL A 217 1.30 -1.54 -15.98
N HIS A 218 0.48 -1.49 -14.95
CA HIS A 218 0.89 -1.94 -13.61
C HIS A 218 0.93 -3.47 -13.51
N GLY A 219 -0.24 -4.06 -13.71
CA GLY A 219 -0.54 -5.49 -13.73
C GLY A 219 -0.01 -6.13 -15.02
N GLY A 220 -0.91 -6.51 -15.91
CA GLY A 220 -0.56 -7.11 -17.20
C GLY A 220 -1.76 -7.22 -18.12
N LEU A 221 -1.92 -8.37 -18.76
CA LEU A 221 -2.99 -8.61 -19.73
C LEU A 221 -4.31 -9.04 -19.09
N SER A 222 -5.38 -8.96 -19.88
CA SER A 222 -6.73 -9.45 -19.56
C SER A 222 -7.22 -10.35 -20.68
N PRO A 223 -7.98 -11.42 -20.39
CA PRO A 223 -8.69 -12.18 -21.42
C PRO A 223 -9.74 -11.35 -22.16
N GLU A 224 -10.15 -10.18 -21.65
CA GLU A 224 -11.12 -9.28 -22.26
C GLU A 224 -10.47 -8.11 -23.05
N ILE A 225 -9.13 -8.04 -23.09
CA ILE A 225 -8.37 -6.99 -23.79
C ILE A 225 -7.55 -7.66 -24.89
N HIS A 226 -8.01 -7.51 -26.14
CA HIS A 226 -7.32 -8.07 -27.30
C HIS A 226 -6.54 -7.00 -28.08
N THR A 227 -7.02 -5.75 -28.04
CA THR A 227 -6.41 -4.62 -28.74
C THR A 227 -6.13 -3.45 -27.81
N LEU A 228 -5.19 -2.58 -28.22
CA LEU A 228 -4.93 -1.32 -27.52
C LEU A 228 -6.18 -0.41 -27.44
N ASP A 229 -7.10 -0.52 -28.41
CA ASP A 229 -8.35 0.24 -28.40
C ASP A 229 -9.33 -0.22 -27.31
N ASP A 230 -9.24 -1.47 -26.85
CA ASP A 230 -10.07 -1.96 -25.76
C ASP A 230 -9.72 -1.24 -24.45
N ILE A 231 -8.43 -0.95 -24.23
CA ILE A 231 -7.95 -0.15 -23.09
C ILE A 231 -8.47 1.29 -23.19
N ARG A 232 -8.39 1.91 -24.38
CA ARG A 232 -8.83 3.30 -24.60
C ARG A 232 -10.31 3.52 -24.29
N LYS A 233 -11.14 2.48 -24.46
CA LYS A 233 -12.60 2.53 -24.23
C LYS A 233 -13.00 2.34 -22.76
N LEU A 234 -12.08 1.95 -21.88
CA LEU A 234 -12.41 1.72 -20.47
C LEU A 234 -12.76 3.03 -19.77
N ASP A 235 -13.90 3.02 -19.08
CA ASP A 235 -14.24 4.04 -18.09
C ASP A 235 -13.44 3.78 -16.80
N ARG A 236 -12.43 4.62 -16.59
CA ARG A 236 -11.48 4.52 -15.47
C ARG A 236 -11.88 5.32 -14.23
N PHE A 237 -12.84 6.26 -14.35
CA PHE A 237 -13.18 7.24 -13.31
C PHE A 237 -14.06 6.65 -12.20
N ARG A 238 -13.57 5.57 -11.60
CA ARG A 238 -14.27 4.77 -10.61
C ARG A 238 -13.30 3.95 -9.79
N GLU A 239 -13.81 3.40 -8.70
CA GLU A 239 -13.13 2.32 -7.97
C GLU A 239 -12.90 1.13 -8.92
N PRO A 240 -11.69 0.52 -8.93
CA PRO A 240 -11.46 -0.68 -9.72
C PRO A 240 -12.46 -1.78 -9.34
N PRO A 241 -13.18 -2.37 -10.31
CA PRO A 241 -14.11 -3.46 -10.02
C PRO A 241 -13.33 -4.71 -9.54
N PRO A 242 -13.98 -5.64 -8.81
CA PRO A 242 -13.32 -6.86 -8.34
C PRO A 242 -12.97 -7.87 -9.46
N TYR A 243 -13.44 -7.63 -10.68
CA TYR A 243 -13.19 -8.44 -11.88
C TYR A 243 -13.33 -7.60 -13.15
N GLY A 244 -12.87 -8.14 -14.28
CA GLY A 244 -12.97 -7.53 -15.60
C GLY A 244 -11.71 -6.76 -16.01
N PRO A 245 -11.72 -6.11 -17.18
CA PRO A 245 -10.50 -5.63 -17.85
C PRO A 245 -9.72 -4.59 -17.03
N MET A 246 -10.41 -3.70 -16.32
CA MET A 246 -9.76 -2.73 -15.43
C MET A 246 -9.12 -3.38 -14.21
N CYS A 247 -9.73 -4.44 -13.65
CA CYS A 247 -9.12 -5.22 -12.57
C CYS A 247 -7.85 -5.90 -13.08
N ASP A 248 -7.94 -6.53 -14.25
CA ASP A 248 -6.85 -7.33 -14.80
C ASP A 248 -5.63 -6.49 -15.19
N LEU A 249 -5.82 -5.30 -15.75
CA LEU A 249 -4.72 -4.35 -16.03
C LEU A 249 -3.92 -3.97 -14.77
N LEU A 250 -4.53 -4.07 -13.58
CA LEU A 250 -3.92 -3.70 -12.30
C LEU A 250 -3.43 -4.92 -11.50
N TRP A 251 -3.99 -6.12 -11.73
CA TRP A 251 -3.80 -7.28 -10.84
C TRP A 251 -3.23 -8.53 -11.51
N SER A 252 -3.20 -8.61 -12.84
CA SER A 252 -2.72 -9.83 -13.50
C SER A 252 -1.20 -9.99 -13.38
N ASP A 253 -0.75 -11.24 -13.37
CA ASP A 253 0.66 -11.61 -13.23
C ASP A 253 1.08 -12.60 -14.32
N PRO A 254 2.37 -12.67 -14.69
CA PRO A 254 2.84 -13.79 -15.49
C PRO A 254 2.77 -15.09 -14.67
N VAL A 255 2.56 -16.24 -15.34
CA VAL A 255 2.71 -17.56 -14.70
C VAL A 255 4.13 -17.74 -14.11
N GLU A 256 4.27 -18.53 -13.04
CA GLU A 256 5.54 -18.70 -12.34
C GLU A 256 6.66 -19.26 -13.26
N ASP A 257 6.29 -20.20 -14.13
CA ASP A 257 7.12 -20.86 -15.12
C ASP A 257 7.04 -20.22 -16.53
N TYR A 258 6.76 -18.90 -16.60
CA TYR A 258 6.58 -18.15 -17.84
C TYR A 258 7.65 -18.45 -18.89
N GLY A 259 7.19 -18.90 -20.06
CA GLY A 259 8.01 -19.29 -21.20
C GLY A 259 8.46 -20.76 -21.21
N ASN A 260 8.25 -21.51 -20.14
CA ASN A 260 8.59 -22.94 -20.01
C ASN A 260 7.37 -23.79 -19.58
N GLU A 261 6.16 -23.34 -19.89
CA GLU A 261 4.89 -23.90 -19.40
C GLU A 261 4.68 -25.38 -19.81
N LYS A 262 5.34 -25.85 -20.88
CA LYS A 262 5.25 -27.22 -21.38
C LYS A 262 6.21 -28.21 -20.70
N GLU A 263 7.29 -27.74 -20.11
CA GLU A 263 8.35 -28.61 -19.55
C GLU A 263 8.06 -29.03 -18.10
N ASN A 264 7.17 -28.32 -17.40
CA ASN A 264 6.77 -28.62 -16.02
C ASN A 264 5.24 -28.75 -15.84
N PRO A 265 4.59 -29.77 -16.43
CA PRO A 265 3.15 -30.02 -16.20
C PRO A 265 2.82 -30.37 -14.74
N SER A 266 3.84 -30.69 -13.92
CA SER A 266 3.69 -31.11 -12.52
C SER A 266 3.37 -29.99 -11.53
N THR A 267 3.62 -28.71 -11.88
CA THR A 267 3.27 -27.56 -11.02
C THR A 267 1.83 -27.09 -11.20
N THR A 268 1.24 -27.32 -12.37
CA THR A 268 -0.07 -26.72 -12.71
C THR A 268 -1.22 -27.73 -12.69
N THR A 269 -0.96 -29.03 -12.94
CA THR A 269 -2.04 -30.01 -13.11
C THR A 269 -1.99 -31.18 -12.11
N SER A 270 -0.83 -31.50 -11.51
CA SER A 270 -0.67 -32.78 -10.78
C SER A 270 -0.81 -32.72 -9.25
N LYS A 271 -0.82 -31.55 -8.60
CA LYS A 271 -1.04 -31.46 -7.13
C LYS A 271 -2.50 -31.26 -6.71
N ARG A 272 -3.43 -31.01 -7.63
CA ARG A 272 -4.82 -30.61 -7.29
C ARG A 272 -5.93 -31.62 -7.61
N LEU A 273 -5.66 -32.74 -8.30
CA LEU A 273 -6.73 -33.68 -8.66
C LEU A 273 -6.99 -34.81 -7.65
N ASN A 274 -6.20 -34.96 -6.58
CA ASN A 274 -6.33 -36.12 -5.70
C ASN A 274 -7.44 -36.02 -4.63
N ASN A 275 -8.17 -34.92 -4.51
CA ASN A 275 -9.18 -34.73 -3.44
C ASN A 275 -10.56 -34.22 -3.90
N ILE A 276 -10.94 -34.36 -5.18
CA ILE A 276 -12.31 -34.04 -5.62
C ILE A 276 -13.00 -35.36 -6.04
N PRO A 277 -14.14 -35.74 -5.43
CA PRO A 277 -14.92 -36.90 -5.85
C PRO A 277 -15.31 -36.79 -7.33
N LEU A 278 -15.08 -37.88 -8.07
CA LEU A 278 -15.09 -37.96 -9.54
C LEU A 278 -16.47 -37.79 -10.22
N ASN A 279 -17.47 -37.20 -9.55
CA ASN A 279 -18.84 -37.12 -10.07
C ASN A 279 -19.34 -35.69 -10.37
N ASP A 280 -18.55 -34.64 -10.16
CA ASP A 280 -19.02 -33.25 -10.36
C ASP A 280 -18.33 -32.45 -11.48
N LEU A 281 -17.49 -33.06 -12.33
CA LEU A 281 -16.96 -32.41 -13.53
C LEU A 281 -17.62 -32.95 -14.80
N CYS A 282 -18.70 -32.31 -15.24
CA CYS A 282 -19.10 -32.35 -16.64
C CYS A 282 -19.85 -31.07 -17.04
N GLN A 283 -19.15 -30.16 -17.73
CA GLN A 283 -19.50 -29.70 -19.09
C GLN A 283 -18.60 -28.51 -19.50
N SER A 284 -18.11 -28.58 -20.74
CA SER A 284 -17.17 -27.70 -21.45
C SER A 284 -15.69 -27.76 -21.05
N ILE A 285 -15.04 -28.89 -21.34
CA ILE A 285 -13.61 -28.93 -21.62
C ILE A 285 -13.45 -28.71 -23.14
N PRO A 286 -12.80 -27.63 -23.60
CA PRO A 286 -12.51 -27.47 -25.02
C PRO A 286 -11.60 -28.59 -25.49
N THR A 287 -12.02 -29.25 -26.56
CA THR A 287 -11.31 -30.31 -27.25
C THR A 287 -10.18 -29.73 -28.11
N SER A 288 -9.06 -29.36 -27.49
CA SER A 288 -7.71 -29.47 -28.08
C SER A 288 -6.65 -29.39 -26.95
N PRO A 289 -5.51 -30.10 -26.99
CA PRO A 289 -4.49 -30.05 -25.93
C PRO A 289 -3.64 -28.76 -25.91
N ASN A 290 -4.09 -27.67 -26.53
CA ASN A 290 -3.29 -26.47 -26.78
C ASN A 290 -3.40 -25.41 -25.65
N GLU A 291 -2.22 -24.95 -25.21
CA GLU A 291 -1.89 -23.77 -24.38
C GLU A 291 -3.07 -22.96 -23.82
N GLN A 292 -3.38 -23.18 -22.54
CA GLN A 292 -4.27 -22.30 -21.80
C GLN A 292 -3.62 -20.92 -21.63
N LEU A 293 -4.12 -19.92 -22.38
CA LEU A 293 -3.56 -18.56 -22.40
C LEU A 293 -3.61 -17.87 -21.03
N TYR A 294 -4.70 -18.09 -20.30
CA TYR A 294 -4.99 -17.47 -19.00
C TYR A 294 -5.42 -18.51 -17.96
N LEU A 295 -4.89 -18.39 -16.75
CA LEU A 295 -5.20 -19.24 -15.58
C LEU A 295 -5.71 -18.36 -14.44
N PRO A 296 -6.58 -18.84 -13.53
CA PRO A 296 -6.97 -18.07 -12.36
C PRO A 296 -5.75 -17.71 -11.48
N ASN A 297 -5.59 -16.43 -11.11
CA ASN A 297 -4.47 -16.00 -10.27
C ASN A 297 -4.73 -16.34 -8.80
N THR A 298 -4.18 -17.48 -8.37
CA THR A 298 -4.36 -17.95 -6.98
C THR A 298 -3.54 -17.17 -5.95
N THR A 299 -2.48 -16.45 -6.38
CA THR A 299 -1.69 -15.57 -5.52
C THR A 299 -2.50 -14.33 -5.15
N ARG A 300 -3.05 -13.65 -6.16
CA ARG A 300 -3.85 -12.43 -5.97
C ARG A 300 -5.28 -12.69 -5.51
N GLY A 301 -5.81 -13.89 -5.75
CA GLY A 301 -7.18 -14.26 -5.40
C GLY A 301 -8.26 -13.58 -6.24
N CYS A 302 -7.85 -12.85 -7.27
CA CYS A 302 -8.65 -12.20 -8.30
C CYS A 302 -7.82 -12.15 -9.59
N SER A 303 -8.41 -11.76 -10.72
CA SER A 303 -7.72 -11.70 -12.01
C SER A 303 -7.08 -13.04 -12.45
N TYR A 304 -6.08 -12.97 -13.33
CA TYR A 304 -5.51 -14.09 -14.06
C TYR A 304 -3.99 -14.08 -14.03
N PHE A 305 -3.40 -15.28 -14.09
CA PHE A 305 -2.07 -15.45 -14.62
C PHE A 305 -2.15 -15.49 -16.14
N TYR A 306 -1.23 -14.82 -16.83
CA TYR A 306 -1.08 -14.89 -18.28
C TYR A 306 0.22 -15.63 -18.66
N THR A 307 0.15 -16.38 -19.75
CA THR A 307 1.26 -17.20 -20.26
C THR A 307 2.10 -16.47 -21.29
N TYR A 308 3.27 -17.01 -21.62
CA TYR A 308 4.10 -16.53 -22.73
C TYR A 308 3.35 -16.55 -24.07
N ALA A 309 2.50 -17.55 -24.30
CA ALA A 309 1.66 -17.63 -25.50
C ALA A 309 0.68 -16.44 -25.58
N ALA A 310 0.02 -16.10 -24.47
CA ALA A 310 -0.91 -14.97 -24.40
C ALA A 310 -0.22 -13.63 -24.71
N ILE A 311 0.98 -13.42 -24.16
CA ILE A 311 1.77 -12.22 -24.44
C ILE A 311 2.15 -12.15 -25.91
N ASN A 312 2.68 -13.22 -26.52
CA ASN A 312 3.07 -13.17 -27.92
C ASN A 312 1.87 -12.91 -28.85
N GLU A 313 0.73 -13.55 -28.61
CA GLU A 313 -0.49 -13.30 -29.37
C GLU A 313 -0.86 -11.81 -29.33
N PHE A 314 -0.86 -11.21 -28.13
CA PHE A 314 -1.15 -9.79 -27.96
C PHE A 314 -0.11 -8.88 -28.65
N LEU A 315 1.18 -9.18 -28.51
CA LEU A 315 2.26 -8.39 -29.12
C LEU A 315 2.16 -8.39 -30.65
N ILE A 316 1.93 -9.56 -31.25
CA ILE A 316 1.75 -9.73 -32.70
C ILE A 316 0.52 -8.97 -33.18
N GLN A 317 -0.62 -9.19 -32.51
CA GLN A 317 -1.89 -8.57 -32.90
C GLN A 317 -1.83 -7.04 -32.87
N ASN A 318 -1.14 -6.47 -31.89
CA ASN A 318 -1.04 -5.03 -31.69
C ASN A 318 0.21 -4.39 -32.32
N GLN A 319 1.08 -5.19 -32.95
CA GLN A 319 2.32 -4.74 -33.59
C GLN A 319 3.24 -3.95 -32.64
N ILE A 320 3.33 -4.42 -31.39
CA ILE A 320 4.19 -3.85 -30.35
C ILE A 320 5.30 -4.85 -29.99
N LEU A 321 6.40 -4.34 -29.44
CA LEU A 321 7.63 -5.07 -29.17
C LEU A 321 7.61 -5.86 -27.86
N SER A 322 7.04 -5.27 -26.80
CA SER A 322 7.11 -5.83 -25.45
C SER A 322 6.09 -5.19 -24.51
N ILE A 323 5.81 -5.84 -23.38
CA ILE A 323 5.05 -5.27 -22.26
C ILE A 323 6.00 -4.93 -21.12
N ILE A 324 5.88 -3.73 -20.57
CA ILE A 324 6.64 -3.28 -19.39
C ILE A 324 5.65 -3.11 -18.24
N ARG A 325 5.94 -3.75 -17.11
CA ARG A 325 5.03 -3.79 -15.96
C ARG A 325 5.74 -3.74 -14.60
N ALA A 326 4.99 -3.64 -13.52
CA ALA A 326 5.51 -3.52 -12.15
C ALA A 326 4.96 -4.60 -11.19
N HIS A 327 4.35 -4.24 -10.05
CA HIS A 327 3.45 -5.05 -9.17
C HIS A 327 4.04 -6.29 -8.47
N GLU A 328 5.14 -6.87 -8.95
CA GLU A 328 5.82 -8.00 -8.32
C GLU A 328 7.23 -7.61 -7.90
N ALA A 329 7.50 -7.66 -6.59
CA ALA A 329 8.83 -7.46 -6.04
C ALA A 329 9.88 -8.36 -6.70
N GLN A 330 11.04 -7.79 -7.01
CA GLN A 330 12.18 -8.47 -7.64
C GLN A 330 13.45 -8.26 -6.80
N ASP A 331 14.21 -9.32 -6.54
CA ASP A 331 15.45 -9.28 -5.73
C ASP A 331 16.47 -8.26 -6.28
N VAL A 332 16.58 -8.18 -7.60
CA VAL A 332 17.48 -7.24 -8.30
C VAL A 332 16.75 -5.99 -8.81
N GLY A 333 15.50 -5.78 -8.43
CA GLY A 333 14.68 -4.62 -8.84
C GLY A 333 14.10 -4.71 -10.27
N TYR A 334 14.41 -5.76 -11.03
CA TYR A 334 13.82 -5.99 -12.35
C TYR A 334 13.86 -7.47 -12.74
N ARG A 335 13.06 -7.85 -13.73
CA ARG A 335 13.13 -9.16 -14.39
C ARG A 335 12.84 -9.03 -15.87
N MET A 336 13.74 -9.56 -16.70
CA MET A 336 13.54 -9.72 -18.14
C MET A 336 13.07 -11.14 -18.40
N TYR A 337 11.91 -11.30 -19.05
CA TYR A 337 11.33 -12.62 -19.31
C TYR A 337 11.77 -13.16 -20.67
N LYS A 338 11.27 -14.36 -21.02
CA LYS A 338 11.57 -15.04 -22.29
C LYS A 338 11.41 -14.08 -23.47
N LYS A 339 12.40 -14.10 -24.37
CA LYS A 339 12.41 -13.28 -25.58
C LYS A 339 11.36 -13.77 -26.57
N SER A 340 10.68 -12.84 -27.22
CA SER A 340 9.85 -13.15 -28.39
C SER A 340 10.72 -13.79 -29.48
N VAL A 341 10.21 -14.83 -30.12
CA VAL A 341 10.91 -15.55 -31.18
C VAL A 341 11.09 -14.66 -32.42
N GLU A 342 10.14 -13.77 -32.67
CA GLU A 342 10.12 -12.92 -33.86
C GLU A 342 11.10 -11.76 -33.76
N THR A 343 11.18 -11.12 -32.59
CA THR A 343 11.97 -9.90 -32.39
C THR A 343 13.29 -10.13 -31.68
N GLY A 344 13.46 -11.27 -30.98
CA GLY A 344 14.61 -11.54 -30.11
C GLY A 344 14.70 -10.62 -28.89
N PHE A 345 13.67 -9.81 -28.63
CA PHE A 345 13.58 -8.89 -27.51
C PHE A 345 12.73 -9.50 -26.37
N PRO A 346 13.02 -9.20 -25.09
CA PRO A 346 12.20 -9.68 -23.96
C PRO A 346 10.71 -9.39 -24.18
N SER A 347 9.86 -10.43 -24.18
CA SER A 347 8.42 -10.27 -24.41
C SER A 347 7.72 -9.51 -23.28
N LEU A 348 8.26 -9.62 -22.06
CA LEU A 348 7.77 -9.00 -20.85
C LEU A 348 8.96 -8.52 -20.01
N ILE A 349 8.79 -7.37 -19.35
CA ILE A 349 9.76 -6.78 -18.42
C ILE A 349 9.01 -6.37 -17.15
N THR A 350 9.45 -6.85 -15.99
CA THR A 350 9.01 -6.35 -14.69
C THR A 350 10.05 -5.38 -14.15
N ILE A 351 9.62 -4.19 -13.71
CA ILE A 351 10.45 -3.18 -13.03
C ILE A 351 9.89 -2.92 -11.63
N PHE A 352 10.74 -2.86 -10.62
CA PHE A 352 10.35 -2.66 -9.22
C PHE A 352 11.28 -1.64 -8.56
N SER A 353 10.69 -0.56 -8.02
CA SER A 353 11.42 0.64 -7.64
C SER A 353 11.47 0.90 -6.12
N ALA A 354 11.03 -0.05 -5.29
CA ALA A 354 11.10 0.00 -3.83
C ALA A 354 12.25 -0.89 -3.30
N PRO A 355 13.43 -0.34 -2.97
CA PRO A 355 14.55 -1.14 -2.47
C PRO A 355 14.33 -1.52 -1.00
N ASN A 356 14.90 -2.65 -0.58
CA ASN A 356 14.69 -3.23 0.77
C ASN A 356 13.21 -3.17 1.20
N TYR A 357 12.33 -3.63 0.32
CA TYR A 357 10.88 -3.52 0.50
C TYR A 357 10.46 -4.07 1.87
N LEU A 358 9.55 -3.35 2.54
CA LEU A 358 9.09 -3.60 3.91
C LEU A 358 10.21 -3.68 4.97
N ASP A 359 11.38 -3.09 4.71
CA ASP A 359 12.58 -3.17 5.54
C ASP A 359 13.16 -4.58 5.76
N VAL A 360 12.61 -5.60 5.08
CA VAL A 360 12.96 -7.01 5.30
C VAL A 360 13.39 -7.76 4.05
N TYR A 361 12.92 -7.36 2.86
CA TYR A 361 13.19 -8.10 1.63
C TYR A 361 14.66 -8.05 1.19
N GLN A 362 15.39 -6.99 1.57
CA GLN A 362 16.79 -6.75 1.18
C GLN A 362 17.04 -6.74 -0.33
N ASN A 363 16.00 -6.55 -1.13
CA ASN A 363 16.11 -6.43 -2.58
C ASN A 363 16.74 -5.09 -2.98
N LYS A 364 17.28 -5.04 -4.19
CA LYS A 364 17.55 -3.79 -4.89
C LYS A 364 16.27 -3.25 -5.54
N ALA A 365 16.26 -1.96 -5.81
CA ALA A 365 15.33 -1.36 -6.76
C ALA A 365 16.02 -1.11 -8.09
N ALA A 366 15.21 -0.92 -9.14
CA ALA A 366 15.70 -0.45 -10.41
C ALA A 366 14.73 0.53 -11.09
N ILE A 367 15.29 1.30 -12.02
CA ILE A 367 14.56 2.07 -13.03
C ILE A 367 15.04 1.65 -14.41
N MET A 368 14.16 1.76 -15.41
CA MET A 368 14.49 1.51 -16.80
C MET A 368 14.60 2.81 -17.57
N LYS A 369 15.79 3.12 -18.08
CA LYS A 369 16.03 4.26 -18.98
C LYS A 369 16.02 3.78 -20.41
N TYR A 370 15.11 4.32 -21.22
CA TYR A 370 15.06 4.07 -22.64
C TYR A 370 15.45 5.33 -23.40
N GLU A 371 16.58 5.28 -24.11
CA GLU A 371 17.13 6.41 -24.86
C GLU A 371 17.97 5.86 -26.03
N ASN A 372 17.90 6.51 -27.19
CA ASN A 372 18.66 6.11 -28.39
C ASN A 372 18.46 4.63 -28.78
N ASN A 373 17.22 4.12 -28.65
CA ASN A 373 16.86 2.71 -28.87
C ASN A 373 17.57 1.71 -27.95
N VAL A 374 18.19 2.17 -26.87
CA VAL A 374 18.88 1.33 -25.88
C VAL A 374 18.09 1.31 -24.58
N VAL A 375 17.86 0.11 -24.07
CA VAL A 375 17.33 -0.12 -22.72
C VAL A 375 18.49 -0.21 -21.74
N ASN A 376 18.52 0.68 -20.76
CA ASN A 376 19.51 0.68 -19.68
C ASN A 376 18.80 0.56 -18.32
N ILE A 377 19.10 -0.51 -17.59
CA ILE A 377 18.57 -0.71 -16.24
C ILE A 377 19.55 -0.13 -15.22
N ARG A 378 19.08 0.83 -14.42
CA ARG A 378 19.86 1.42 -13.33
C ARG A 378 19.31 0.92 -12.00
N GLN A 379 20.14 0.18 -11.26
CA GLN A 379 19.80 -0.33 -9.94
C GLN A 379 20.25 0.63 -8.84
N PHE A 380 19.54 0.63 -7.72
CA PHE A 380 19.91 1.37 -6.52
C PHE A 380 19.49 0.63 -5.24
N ASN A 381 20.13 0.98 -4.13
CA ASN A 381 19.88 0.40 -2.81
C ASN A 381 19.00 1.36 -1.98
N CYS A 382 18.51 0.87 -0.85
CA CYS A 382 17.68 1.64 0.07
C CYS A 382 18.45 2.78 0.75
N SER A 383 17.70 3.79 1.16
CA SER A 383 18.14 4.95 1.92
C SER A 383 17.58 4.87 3.34
N PRO A 384 18.30 5.38 4.36
CA PRO A 384 17.75 5.48 5.71
C PRO A 384 16.48 6.35 5.72
N HIS A 385 15.50 5.96 6.52
CA HIS A 385 14.29 6.74 6.77
C HIS A 385 13.96 6.76 8.28
N PRO A 386 13.17 7.73 8.75
CA PRO A 386 12.66 7.78 10.11
C PRO A 386 11.82 6.54 10.44
N TYR A 387 11.86 6.17 11.72
CA TYR A 387 11.14 5.01 12.23
C TYR A 387 9.73 5.41 12.66
N TRP A 388 8.74 4.62 12.23
CA TRP A 388 7.37 4.68 12.71
C TRP A 388 6.98 3.35 13.35
N LEU A 389 6.28 3.42 14.48
CA LEU A 389 5.65 2.24 15.06
C LEU A 389 4.52 1.76 14.13
N PRO A 390 4.24 0.44 14.10
CA PRO A 390 3.20 -0.11 13.24
C PRO A 390 1.85 0.59 13.38
N ASN A 391 1.21 0.86 12.25
CA ASN A 391 -0.06 1.60 12.14
C ASN A 391 -0.04 3.00 12.77
N PHE A 392 1.13 3.65 12.78
CA PHE A 392 1.31 5.01 13.31
C PHE A 392 0.93 5.15 14.79
N MET A 393 1.11 4.08 15.56
CA MET A 393 0.80 4.06 16.99
C MET A 393 1.73 5.01 17.76
N ASP A 394 1.18 5.79 18.69
CA ASP A 394 2.00 6.60 19.59
C ASP A 394 2.64 5.74 20.70
N VAL A 395 3.72 6.25 21.28
CA VAL A 395 4.50 5.51 22.29
C VAL A 395 3.73 5.24 23.58
N PHE A 396 2.70 6.02 23.92
CA PHE A 396 1.87 5.74 25.10
C PHE A 396 0.93 4.57 24.80
N SER A 397 0.23 4.61 23.67
CA SER A 397 -0.63 3.49 23.24
C SER A 397 0.16 2.17 23.15
N TRP A 398 1.42 2.25 22.70
CA TRP A 398 2.31 1.09 22.63
C TRP A 398 2.81 0.59 24.00
N SER A 399 3.26 1.49 24.88
CA SER A 399 3.94 1.12 26.13
C SER A 399 3.02 0.96 27.34
N LEU A 400 1.86 1.62 27.37
CA LEU A 400 0.98 1.62 28.54
C LEU A 400 0.49 0.22 28.94
N PRO A 401 0.15 -0.71 28.01
CA PRO A 401 -0.16 -2.09 28.36
C PRO A 401 1.00 -2.79 29.08
N PHE A 402 2.24 -2.56 28.63
CA PHE A 402 3.44 -3.13 29.24
C PHE A 402 3.70 -2.57 30.63
N VAL A 403 3.60 -1.24 30.79
CA VAL A 403 3.77 -0.59 32.08
C VAL A 403 2.73 -1.11 33.08
N GLY A 404 1.47 -1.22 32.66
CA GLY A 404 0.40 -1.78 33.49
C GLY A 404 0.70 -3.20 33.97
N GLU A 405 1.12 -4.09 33.07
CA GLU A 405 1.52 -5.46 33.43
C GLU A 405 2.66 -5.46 34.45
N LYS A 406 3.76 -4.73 34.17
CA LYS A 406 4.94 -4.78 35.03
C LYS A 406 4.70 -4.19 36.41
N VAL A 407 3.88 -3.14 36.51
CA VAL A 407 3.46 -2.61 37.80
C VAL A 407 2.64 -3.65 38.56
N ILE A 408 1.70 -4.33 37.90
CA ILE A 408 0.91 -5.40 38.52
C ILE A 408 1.81 -6.56 38.97
N ASP A 409 2.76 -7.00 38.13
CA ASP A 409 3.73 -8.05 38.46
C ASP A 409 4.57 -7.68 39.69
N VAL A 410 5.06 -6.44 39.75
CA VAL A 410 5.83 -5.94 40.90
C VAL A 410 4.95 -5.94 42.15
N LEU A 411 3.71 -5.46 42.07
CA LEU A 411 2.79 -5.46 43.20
C LEU A 411 2.46 -6.88 43.67
N LEU A 412 2.24 -7.82 42.75
CA LEU A 412 2.01 -9.22 43.08
C LEU A 412 3.23 -9.86 43.74
N ASN A 413 4.43 -9.59 43.23
CA ASN A 413 5.68 -10.07 43.82
C ASN A 413 5.87 -9.50 45.23
N ILE A 414 5.62 -8.20 45.44
CA ILE A 414 5.66 -7.57 46.78
C ILE A 414 4.63 -8.20 47.71
N LEU A 415 3.40 -8.42 47.25
CA LEU A 415 2.36 -9.08 48.06
C LEU A 415 2.69 -10.54 48.37
N SER A 416 3.47 -11.21 47.52
CA SER A 416 3.94 -12.59 47.74
C SER A 416 5.17 -12.70 48.65
N ILE A 417 5.75 -11.58 49.09
CA ILE A 417 6.86 -11.58 50.07
C ILE A 417 6.38 -12.05 51.45
N CYS A 418 5.14 -11.74 51.82
CA CYS A 418 4.59 -12.26 53.06
C CYS A 418 4.33 -13.76 52.91
N THR A 419 5.12 -14.58 53.60
CA THR A 419 4.86 -16.02 53.69
C THR A 419 3.63 -16.28 54.55
N ASP A 420 2.96 -17.42 54.34
CA ASP A 420 1.83 -17.83 55.19
C ASP A 420 2.26 -17.92 56.68
N GLU A 421 3.55 -18.17 56.96
CA GLU A 421 4.11 -18.16 58.32
C GLU A 421 4.25 -16.74 58.93
N GLU A 422 4.76 -15.76 58.18
CA GLU A 422 4.89 -14.35 58.66
C GLU A 422 3.52 -13.69 58.87
N LEU A 423 2.54 -14.03 58.02
CA LEU A 423 1.14 -13.64 58.20
C LEU A 423 0.51 -14.30 59.44
N ALA A 424 0.91 -15.53 59.78
CA ALA A 424 0.45 -16.24 60.98
C ALA A 424 1.05 -15.68 62.27
N GLU A 425 2.34 -15.30 62.29
CA GLU A 425 2.98 -14.65 63.44
C GLU A 425 2.39 -13.26 63.73
N TYR A 426 2.11 -12.46 62.69
CA TYR A 426 1.41 -11.18 62.83
C TYR A 426 -0.02 -11.36 63.35
N ASP A 427 -0.67 -12.46 62.97
CA ASP A 427 -2.00 -12.83 63.38
C ASP A 427 -2.08 -13.20 64.88
N GLU A 428 -1.07 -13.87 65.45
CA GLU A 428 -0.98 -14.12 66.90
C GLU A 428 -0.76 -12.84 67.71
N HIS A 429 0.03 -11.90 67.18
CA HIS A 429 0.34 -10.64 67.86
C HIS A 429 -0.84 -9.63 67.83
N ILE A 430 -1.79 -9.79 66.89
CA ILE A 430 -3.03 -9.00 66.82
C ILE A 430 -4.19 -9.69 67.55
N ASP A 431 -4.20 -11.04 67.64
CA ASP A 431 -5.20 -11.81 68.40
C ASP A 431 -5.18 -11.54 69.91
N THR A 432 -4.05 -11.04 70.42
CA THR A 432 -3.93 -10.58 71.81
C THR A 432 -4.59 -9.22 72.06
N LEU A 433 -5.02 -8.49 71.03
CA LEU A 433 -5.51 -7.10 71.18
C LEU A 433 -6.99 -6.85 70.83
N ILE A 434 -7.70 -7.60 69.97
CA ILE A 434 -9.10 -7.24 69.58
C ILE A 434 -10.02 -8.45 69.25
N GLU A 435 -11.28 -8.38 69.70
CA GLU A 435 -12.35 -9.39 69.68
C GLU A 435 -12.74 -10.03 68.32
N ARG A 436 -13.32 -11.24 68.42
CA ARG A 436 -13.17 -12.39 67.52
C ARG A 436 -14.20 -12.56 66.39
N ASN A 437 -15.02 -11.55 66.04
CA ASN A 437 -16.17 -11.77 65.14
C ASN A 437 -16.09 -11.15 63.73
N ASN A 438 -15.06 -10.35 63.40
CA ASN A 438 -14.93 -9.67 62.10
C ASN A 438 -13.77 -10.17 61.20
N ARG A 439 -13.00 -11.17 61.65
CA ARG A 439 -11.68 -11.52 61.08
C ARG A 439 -11.72 -12.51 59.92
N GLU A 440 -12.52 -13.56 60.00
CA GLU A 440 -12.67 -14.54 58.91
C GLU A 440 -13.24 -13.90 57.64
N HIS A 441 -14.22 -13.00 57.79
CA HIS A 441 -14.78 -12.25 56.67
C HIS A 441 -13.76 -11.33 56.01
N ARG A 442 -12.91 -10.65 56.80
CA ARG A 442 -11.86 -9.77 56.30
C ARG A 442 -10.71 -10.53 55.64
N LYS A 443 -10.34 -11.70 56.17
CA LYS A 443 -9.35 -12.62 55.56
C LYS A 443 -9.82 -13.15 54.21
N GLU A 444 -11.08 -13.55 54.09
CA GLU A 444 -11.64 -14.01 52.81
C GLU A 444 -11.77 -12.85 51.79
N GLN A 445 -12.08 -11.64 52.24
CA GLN A 445 -12.07 -10.45 51.39
C GLN A 445 -10.67 -10.15 50.82
N ILE A 446 -9.61 -10.30 51.62
CA ILE A 446 -8.22 -10.11 51.16
C ILE A 446 -7.81 -11.22 50.18
N ARG A 447 -8.08 -12.50 50.49
CA ARG A 447 -7.84 -13.62 49.57
C ARG A 447 -8.58 -13.48 48.24
N SER A 448 -9.84 -13.03 48.29
CA SER A 448 -10.64 -12.74 47.10
C SER A 448 -10.04 -11.63 46.25
N LYS A 449 -9.54 -10.55 46.87
CA LYS A 449 -8.84 -9.46 46.18
C LYS A 449 -7.53 -9.92 45.53
N ILE A 450 -6.73 -10.75 46.21
CA ILE A 450 -5.49 -11.33 45.64
C ILE A 450 -5.81 -12.24 44.45
N ARG A 451 -6.82 -13.12 44.57
CA ARG A 451 -7.27 -13.98 43.45
C ARG A 451 -7.80 -13.14 42.27
N ALA A 452 -8.51 -12.05 42.52
CA ALA A 452 -8.97 -11.14 41.49
C ALA A 452 -7.81 -10.44 40.78
N LEU A 453 -6.81 -9.95 41.52
CA LEU A 453 -5.59 -9.36 40.97
C LEU A 453 -4.78 -10.37 40.14
N GLY A 454 -4.64 -11.61 40.58
CA GLY A 454 -3.99 -12.67 39.80
C GLY A 454 -4.72 -13.02 38.50
N LYS A 455 -6.06 -13.02 38.50
CA LYS A 455 -6.86 -13.19 37.27
C LYS A 455 -6.68 -12.01 36.31
N VAL A 456 -6.65 -10.78 36.83
CA VAL A 456 -6.40 -9.57 36.04
C VAL A 456 -4.98 -9.61 35.44
N ALA A 457 -3.95 -9.91 36.24
CA ALA A 457 -2.58 -10.05 35.76
C ALA A 457 -2.46 -11.06 34.60
N LYS A 458 -3.08 -12.24 34.75
CA LYS A 458 -3.08 -13.28 33.70
C LYS A 458 -3.79 -12.83 32.43
N ALA A 459 -4.91 -12.10 32.55
CA ALA A 459 -5.62 -11.53 31.41
C ALA A 459 -4.77 -10.46 30.69
N TYR A 460 -4.10 -9.57 31.44
CA TYR A 460 -3.20 -8.55 30.89
C TYR A 460 -1.97 -9.17 30.21
N GLN A 461 -1.36 -10.20 30.80
CA GLN A 461 -0.26 -10.95 30.19
C GLN A 461 -0.68 -11.56 28.84
N SER A 462 -1.85 -12.21 28.77
CA SER A 462 -2.36 -12.76 27.51
C SER A 462 -2.67 -11.67 26.46
N LEU A 463 -3.22 -10.53 26.88
CA LEU A 463 -3.47 -9.38 25.99
C LEU A 463 -2.16 -8.80 25.44
N ARG A 464 -1.08 -8.78 26.22
CA ARG A 464 0.23 -8.33 25.76
C ARG A 464 0.92 -9.34 24.89
N GLU A 465 0.96 -10.63 25.25
CA GLU A 465 1.52 -11.65 24.35
C GLU A 465 0.82 -11.60 22.98
N LEU A 466 -0.50 -11.39 22.97
CA LEU A 466 -1.23 -11.12 21.75
C LEU A 466 -0.77 -9.80 21.08
N SER A 467 -0.68 -8.71 21.83
CA SER A 467 -0.24 -7.39 21.32
C SER A 467 1.19 -7.37 20.76
N GLU A 468 2.16 -7.99 21.43
CA GLU A 468 3.56 -8.08 20.98
C GLU A 468 3.71 -8.99 19.77
N ASN A 469 2.99 -10.12 19.75
CA ASN A 469 2.91 -10.95 18.55
C ASN A 469 2.26 -10.18 17.41
N VAL A 470 1.20 -9.41 17.66
CA VAL A 470 0.54 -8.54 16.68
C VAL A 470 1.48 -7.45 16.17
N VAL A 471 2.26 -6.79 17.04
CA VAL A 471 3.21 -5.73 16.65
C VAL A 471 4.39 -6.31 15.87
N THR A 472 4.95 -7.44 16.31
CA THR A 472 6.04 -8.12 15.61
C THR A 472 5.58 -8.62 14.25
N LEU A 473 4.39 -9.24 14.18
CA LEU A 473 3.80 -9.67 12.92
C LEU A 473 3.48 -8.47 12.03
N ARG A 474 2.85 -7.41 12.56
CA ARG A 474 2.56 -6.18 11.78
C ARG A 474 3.82 -5.47 11.28
N GLY A 475 4.92 -5.54 12.02
CA GLY A 475 6.22 -5.03 11.59
C GLY A 475 6.86 -5.87 10.49
N LEU A 476 6.47 -7.14 10.33
CA LEU A 476 6.92 -8.02 9.23
C LEU A 476 5.92 -8.05 8.07
N THR A 477 4.64 -7.79 8.34
CA THR A 477 3.50 -7.84 7.42
C THR A 477 2.47 -6.78 7.81
N PRO A 478 2.46 -5.59 7.17
CA PRO A 478 1.59 -4.48 7.58
C PRO A 478 0.14 -4.70 7.11
N SER A 479 -0.58 -5.68 7.66
CA SER A 479 -2.03 -5.86 7.49
C SER A 479 -2.80 -5.49 8.75
N THR A 480 -3.95 -4.84 8.59
CA THR A 480 -4.83 -4.46 9.70
C THR A 480 -5.63 -5.66 10.26
N SER A 481 -5.85 -6.73 9.46
CA SER A 481 -6.76 -7.83 9.80
C SER A 481 -6.02 -9.16 10.06
N LEU A 482 -5.67 -9.40 11.32
CA LEU A 482 -5.01 -10.64 11.78
C LEU A 482 -6.00 -11.80 12.08
N THR A 483 -7.29 -11.64 11.81
CA THR A 483 -8.31 -12.67 12.10
C THR A 483 -8.12 -13.96 11.30
N GLU A 484 -7.49 -13.92 10.12
CA GLU A 484 -7.34 -15.08 9.23
C GLU A 484 -6.13 -15.98 9.56
N LEU A 485 -5.11 -15.48 10.27
CA LEU A 485 -3.93 -16.27 10.66
C LEU A 485 -4.21 -17.25 11.80
N ASN A 486 -5.36 -17.15 12.46
CA ASN A 486 -5.65 -17.98 13.63
C ASN A 486 -6.29 -19.35 13.28
N ASN A 487 -6.78 -19.53 12.05
CA ASN A 487 -7.60 -20.69 11.67
C ASN A 487 -6.87 -21.85 10.98
N ASN A 488 -5.60 -21.70 10.59
CA ASN A 488 -4.84 -22.77 9.92
C ASN A 488 -3.58 -23.15 10.70
N ASN A 489 -3.54 -24.38 11.23
CA ASN A 489 -2.40 -24.89 12.02
C ASN A 489 -1.12 -25.09 11.19
N ASP A 490 -1.22 -25.32 9.88
CA ASP A 490 -0.04 -25.53 8.99
C ASP A 490 0.73 -24.22 8.70
N VAL A 491 0.03 -23.09 8.51
CA VAL A 491 0.64 -21.77 8.22
C VAL A 491 1.48 -21.27 9.40
N LYS A 492 1.14 -21.67 10.64
CA LYS A 492 1.90 -21.32 11.84
C LYS A 492 3.31 -21.92 11.86
N SER A 493 3.57 -23.01 11.15
CA SER A 493 4.88 -23.68 11.13
C SER A 493 5.86 -22.99 10.17
N GLU A 494 5.46 -22.79 8.91
CA GLU A 494 6.28 -22.11 7.89
C GLU A 494 6.55 -20.63 8.25
N THR A 495 5.55 -19.92 8.77
CA THR A 495 5.68 -18.50 9.16
C THR A 495 6.64 -18.31 10.33
N LYS A 496 6.62 -19.20 11.33
CA LYS A 496 7.57 -19.17 12.46
C LYS A 496 8.99 -19.51 12.03
N VAL A 497 9.15 -20.49 11.14
CA VAL A 497 10.46 -20.87 10.58
C VAL A 497 11.04 -19.73 9.75
N ALA A 498 10.27 -19.15 8.84
CA ALA A 498 10.72 -18.03 8.01
C ALA A 498 11.05 -16.77 8.85
N ALA A 499 10.26 -16.46 9.89
CA ALA A 499 10.54 -15.35 10.81
C ALA A 499 11.84 -15.58 11.62
N ASN A 500 12.12 -16.83 12.01
CA ASN A 500 13.39 -17.17 12.68
C ASN A 500 14.58 -17.10 11.71
N MET A 501 14.41 -17.49 10.46
CA MET A 501 15.47 -17.44 9.43
C MET A 501 15.80 -16.02 8.97
N LEU A 502 14.86 -15.08 9.01
CA LEU A 502 15.15 -13.65 8.77
C LEU A 502 16.09 -13.06 9.83
N ARG A 503 16.10 -13.60 11.06
CA ARG A 503 16.98 -13.16 12.14
C ARG A 503 18.37 -13.78 12.07
N ASP A 504 18.56 -14.81 11.26
CA ASP A 504 19.84 -15.49 11.11
C ASP A 504 20.75 -14.74 10.13
N LYS A 505 21.91 -14.30 10.64
CA LYS A 505 22.90 -13.54 9.86
C LYS A 505 23.65 -14.39 8.83
N THR A 506 23.54 -15.73 8.91
CA THR A 506 24.24 -16.68 8.02
C THR A 506 23.48 -16.98 6.73
N VAL A 507 22.21 -16.58 6.62
CA VAL A 507 21.34 -16.82 5.45
C VAL A 507 21.71 -15.90 4.29
N THR A 508 21.73 -16.43 3.07
CA THR A 508 22.07 -15.67 1.85
C THR A 508 20.98 -14.64 1.51
N THR A 509 21.33 -13.57 0.79
CA THR A 509 20.37 -12.52 0.37
C THR A 509 19.18 -13.10 -0.43
N LYS A 510 19.43 -14.07 -1.31
CA LYS A 510 18.40 -14.72 -2.13
C LYS A 510 17.41 -15.54 -1.30
N GLU A 511 17.88 -16.23 -0.28
CA GLU A 511 17.04 -16.96 0.67
C GLU A 511 16.21 -16.01 1.52
N ARG A 512 16.78 -14.88 1.97
CA ARG A 512 16.02 -13.84 2.69
C ARG A 512 14.90 -13.24 1.86
N PHE A 513 15.18 -12.88 0.61
CA PHE A 513 14.17 -12.37 -0.31
C PHE A 513 13.02 -13.38 -0.48
N SER A 514 13.35 -14.65 -0.70
CA SER A 514 12.36 -15.72 -0.85
C SER A 514 11.53 -15.92 0.42
N ASN A 515 12.16 -15.89 1.59
CA ASN A 515 11.49 -16.02 2.88
C ASN A 515 10.56 -14.83 3.18
N ALA A 516 11.01 -13.60 2.90
CA ALA A 516 10.18 -12.41 3.03
C ALA A 516 8.95 -12.48 2.11
N LYS A 517 9.14 -12.88 0.84
CA LYS A 517 8.04 -13.09 -0.11
C LYS A 517 7.02 -14.14 0.35
N ILE A 518 7.47 -15.21 1.01
CA ILE A 518 6.56 -16.23 1.56
C ILE A 518 5.74 -15.65 2.73
N LEU A 519 6.39 -14.96 3.67
CA LEU A 519 5.73 -14.33 4.81
C LEU A 519 4.69 -13.30 4.38
N ASP A 520 4.98 -12.58 3.30
CA ASP A 520 4.17 -11.48 2.81
C ASP A 520 3.08 -11.89 1.80
N LYS A 521 3.08 -13.16 1.38
CA LYS A 521 2.17 -13.68 0.34
C LYS A 521 0.68 -13.38 0.60
N VAL A 522 0.26 -13.30 1.86
CA VAL A 522 -1.13 -12.97 2.21
C VAL A 522 -1.47 -11.52 1.87
N ASN A 523 -0.52 -10.59 2.04
CA ASN A 523 -0.71 -9.17 1.75
C ASN A 523 -0.60 -8.86 0.25
N GLU A 524 -0.04 -9.77 -0.53
CA GLU A 524 -0.03 -9.68 -1.99
C GLU A 524 -1.40 -10.05 -2.61
N ARG A 525 -2.34 -10.57 -1.81
CA ARG A 525 -3.69 -10.95 -2.23
C ARG A 525 -4.67 -9.78 -2.11
N MET A 526 -5.67 -9.73 -3.00
CA MET A 526 -6.80 -8.82 -2.85
C MET A 526 -7.51 -9.09 -1.51
N PRO A 527 -7.72 -8.04 -0.67
CA PRO A 527 -8.41 -8.19 0.61
C PRO A 527 -9.85 -8.69 0.45
N PRO A 528 -10.41 -9.40 1.45
CA PRO A 528 -11.81 -9.82 1.41
C PRO A 528 -12.75 -8.60 1.42
N PRO A 529 -13.90 -8.66 0.73
CA PRO A 529 -14.90 -7.60 0.79
C PRO A 529 -15.44 -7.46 2.22
N LYS A 530 -15.68 -6.21 2.66
CA LYS A 530 -16.31 -5.95 3.96
C LYS A 530 -17.65 -6.67 4.04
N SER A 531 -17.84 -7.54 5.04
CA SER A 531 -19.13 -8.18 5.27
C SER A 531 -20.17 -7.12 5.65
N SER A 532 -21.10 -6.83 4.75
CA SER A 532 -22.37 -6.23 5.15
C SER A 532 -23.11 -7.25 6.02
N ASN A 533 -23.49 -6.86 7.23
CA ASN A 533 -24.39 -7.67 8.06
C ASN A 533 -25.60 -8.13 7.23
N SER A 534 -25.85 -9.45 7.25
CA SER A 534 -27.04 -10.18 6.75
C SER A 534 -27.40 -10.04 5.26
N VAL A 535 -27.15 -11.08 4.45
CA VAL A 535 -28.11 -12.12 4.00
C VAL A 535 -27.34 -13.00 3.00
N GLY A 536 -27.35 -14.32 3.21
CA GLY A 536 -26.61 -15.29 2.40
C GLY A 536 -26.89 -15.16 0.91
N GLY A 537 -25.88 -14.73 0.16
CA GLY A 537 -25.81 -14.83 -1.28
C GLY A 537 -24.99 -16.06 -1.68
N PRO A 538 -25.38 -16.78 -2.75
CA PRO A 538 -24.69 -18.00 -3.15
C PRO A 538 -23.26 -17.74 -3.63
N SER A 539 -22.38 -18.71 -3.40
CA SER A 539 -20.95 -18.62 -3.69
C SER A 539 -20.65 -18.47 -5.19
N VAL A 540 -19.43 -18.04 -5.52
CA VAL A 540 -18.93 -17.82 -6.90
C VAL A 540 -19.13 -19.04 -7.81
N ALA A 541 -19.12 -20.25 -7.26
CA ALA A 541 -19.37 -21.48 -8.01
C ALA A 541 -20.83 -21.62 -8.51
N GLU A 542 -21.80 -21.02 -7.84
CA GLU A 542 -23.22 -21.11 -8.21
C GLU A 542 -23.67 -20.05 -9.23
N ARG A 543 -22.92 -18.95 -9.39
CA ARG A 543 -23.25 -17.93 -10.41
C ARG A 543 -22.78 -18.28 -11.82
N ILE A 544 -21.70 -19.06 -11.95
CA ILE A 544 -21.14 -19.46 -13.25
C ILE A 544 -22.07 -20.42 -14.02
N LYS A 545 -22.98 -21.13 -13.33
CA LYS A 545 -24.00 -21.99 -13.97
C LYS A 545 -25.20 -21.22 -14.57
N ARG A 546 -25.39 -19.94 -14.25
CA ARG A 546 -26.55 -19.16 -14.75
C ARG A 546 -26.27 -18.36 -16.01
N SER A 547 -25.01 -18.21 -16.43
CA SER A 547 -24.64 -17.50 -17.65
C SER A 547 -24.60 -18.39 -18.90
N SER A 548 -24.83 -19.70 -18.77
CA SER A 548 -24.70 -20.68 -19.87
C SER A 548 -26.02 -21.25 -20.40
N THR A 549 -27.18 -20.74 -19.96
CA THR A 549 -28.49 -21.15 -20.52
C THR A 549 -29.42 -19.96 -20.74
N ASN A 550 -29.29 -19.29 -21.88
CA ASN A 550 -30.43 -18.67 -22.59
C ASN A 550 -30.01 -18.14 -23.96
N ASN A 551 -30.11 -19.00 -24.98
CA ASN A 551 -30.22 -18.57 -26.38
C ASN A 551 -31.66 -18.82 -26.85
N GLN A 552 -32.53 -17.82 -26.72
CA GLN A 552 -33.74 -17.70 -27.54
C GLN A 552 -34.03 -16.22 -27.85
N PRO A 553 -34.48 -15.89 -29.07
CA PRO A 553 -34.70 -14.52 -29.50
C PRO A 553 -35.98 -13.91 -28.85
N PRO A 554 -36.03 -12.58 -28.68
CA PRO A 554 -37.08 -11.93 -27.91
C PRO A 554 -38.41 -11.86 -28.66
N GLN A 555 -39.50 -12.33 -28.03
CA GLN A 555 -40.88 -12.04 -28.44
C GLN A 555 -41.42 -10.82 -27.67
N GLN A 556 -42.15 -9.95 -28.39
CA GLN A 556 -42.77 -8.73 -27.86
C GLN A 556 -43.85 -9.03 -26.80
N PRO A 557 -44.00 -8.23 -25.73
CA PRO A 557 -45.06 -8.43 -24.76
C PRO A 557 -46.38 -7.76 -25.17
N LEU A 558 -47.44 -8.58 -25.22
CA LEU A 558 -48.85 -8.20 -25.28
C LEU A 558 -49.33 -7.61 -23.94
N LYS A 559 -50.12 -6.53 -24.02
CA LYS A 559 -50.87 -5.90 -22.92
C LYS A 559 -51.88 -6.87 -22.29
N LYS A 560 -51.96 -6.93 -20.95
CA LYS A 560 -53.18 -7.30 -20.22
C LYS A 560 -53.35 -6.49 -18.93
N GLU A 561 -54.59 -6.05 -18.74
CA GLU A 561 -55.13 -5.17 -17.70
C GLU A 561 -55.16 -5.81 -16.29
N PRO A 562 -55.25 -5.00 -15.21
CA PRO A 562 -55.47 -5.50 -13.85
C PRO A 562 -56.97 -5.62 -13.52
N PRO A 563 -57.37 -6.59 -12.67
CA PRO A 563 -58.75 -6.70 -12.20
C PRO A 563 -59.02 -5.82 -10.96
N SER A 564 -60.29 -5.45 -10.86
CA SER A 564 -60.91 -4.50 -9.93
C SER A 564 -61.50 -5.11 -8.64
N LYS A 565 -61.78 -4.21 -7.66
CA LYS A 565 -62.76 -4.24 -6.53
C LYS A 565 -62.20 -4.65 -5.15
N SER A 566 -62.53 -4.02 -4.01
CA SER A 566 -63.48 -2.93 -3.68
C SER A 566 -63.28 -2.39 -2.25
N ILE A 567 -63.35 -1.06 -2.10
CA ILE A 567 -64.10 -0.22 -1.13
C ILE A 567 -63.97 -0.50 0.39
N THR A 568 -63.48 0.49 1.14
CA THR A 568 -64.23 1.18 2.21
C THR A 568 -63.65 2.58 2.48
N SER A 569 -64.55 3.46 2.88
CA SER A 569 -64.52 4.93 2.89
C SER A 569 -64.03 5.55 4.21
N ALA A 570 -63.36 6.70 4.15
CA ALA A 570 -63.64 7.83 5.04
C ALA A 570 -63.01 9.14 4.51
N THR A 571 -63.90 10.11 4.33
CA THR A 571 -63.74 11.50 3.90
C THR A 571 -63.00 12.35 4.94
N THR A 572 -62.25 13.39 4.55
CA THR A 572 -62.43 14.81 4.96
C THR A 572 -61.43 15.73 4.24
N GLN A 573 -61.94 16.92 3.90
CA GLN A 573 -61.45 17.97 3.02
C GLN A 573 -60.21 18.75 3.52
N GLY A 574 -59.52 19.42 2.60
CA GLY A 574 -58.50 20.43 2.91
C GLY A 574 -57.82 21.03 1.67
N LEU A 575 -58.53 21.93 0.99
CA LEU A 575 -58.08 22.74 -0.16
C LEU A 575 -57.20 23.91 0.32
N VAL A 576 -55.99 24.15 -0.25
CA VAL A 576 -55.44 25.50 -0.59
C VAL A 576 -54.41 25.35 -1.74
N LYS A 577 -54.40 26.38 -2.59
CA LYS A 577 -53.96 26.50 -3.98
C LYS A 577 -52.99 27.69 -4.08
N MET A 578 -51.86 27.59 -4.80
CA MET A 578 -51.17 28.69 -5.53
C MET A 578 -50.25 28.07 -6.60
N ARG A 579 -50.60 28.10 -7.91
CA ARG A 579 -50.13 29.02 -9.00
C ARG A 579 -48.60 29.13 -9.10
N ARG A 580 -47.87 28.61 -10.11
CA ARG A 580 -47.85 28.78 -11.60
C ARG A 580 -47.56 30.20 -12.10
N GLU A 581 -46.35 30.38 -12.63
CA GLU A 581 -45.86 31.25 -13.73
C GLU A 581 -44.44 30.70 -14.05
N GLY A 582 -43.95 30.39 -15.26
CA GLY A 582 -44.46 30.49 -16.62
C GLY A 582 -43.66 31.50 -17.44
N TYR A 583 -42.48 31.16 -17.96
CA TYR A 583 -41.86 31.88 -19.10
C TYR A 583 -40.97 30.98 -19.96
N ALA A 584 -41.27 30.98 -21.25
CA ALA A 584 -40.39 30.61 -22.35
C ALA A 584 -40.31 31.83 -23.29
N VAL A 585 -39.21 31.97 -24.06
CA VAL A 585 -39.16 32.33 -25.50
C VAL A 585 -37.78 32.89 -25.93
N THR A 586 -37.09 32.06 -26.74
CA THR A 586 -36.22 32.30 -27.93
C THR A 586 -34.80 32.91 -27.89
N PRO A 587 -33.92 32.47 -28.83
CA PRO A 587 -32.52 32.86 -28.95
C PRO A 587 -32.27 33.98 -29.98
N LYS A 588 -31.13 34.67 -29.87
CA LYS A 588 -30.60 35.57 -30.91
C LYS A 588 -29.24 35.09 -31.42
N THR A 589 -29.22 34.80 -32.72
CA THR A 589 -28.05 34.69 -33.59
C THR A 589 -27.63 36.09 -34.04
N GLU A 590 -26.34 36.41 -34.09
CA GLU A 590 -25.85 37.42 -35.05
C GLU A 590 -24.39 37.20 -35.46
N ILE A 591 -24.15 37.48 -36.74
CA ILE A 591 -23.01 37.16 -37.59
C ILE A 591 -22.34 38.49 -37.95
N ILE A 592 -21.03 38.68 -37.75
CA ILE A 592 -20.21 39.68 -38.49
C ILE A 592 -18.76 39.15 -38.58
N LYS A 593 -18.35 38.50 -39.68
CA LYS A 593 -17.64 39.03 -40.87
C LYS A 593 -16.31 39.78 -40.61
N ARG A 594 -15.22 39.15 -41.09
CA ARG A 594 -13.90 39.74 -41.43
C ARG A 594 -14.03 40.90 -42.44
N PRO A 595 -12.97 41.70 -42.59
CA PRO A 595 -12.35 41.77 -43.93
C PRO A 595 -10.83 41.61 -43.93
N LEU A 596 -10.35 41.20 -45.10
CA LEU A 596 -8.98 41.01 -45.55
C LEU A 596 -8.45 42.26 -46.29
N ALA A 597 -7.15 42.21 -46.63
CA ALA A 597 -6.38 42.97 -47.64
C ALA A 597 -5.69 44.26 -47.12
N ALA A 598 -4.50 44.66 -47.58
CA ALA A 598 -3.39 44.05 -48.30
C ALA A 598 -2.24 45.10 -48.39
N ALA A 599 -0.99 44.61 -48.50
CA ALA A 599 0.07 45.12 -49.40
C ALA A 599 1.10 46.21 -48.95
N VAL A 600 2.36 45.91 -49.33
CA VAL A 600 3.53 46.77 -49.67
C VAL A 600 4.21 47.51 -48.50
N GLY A 601 5.53 47.57 -48.29
CA GLY A 601 6.76 47.14 -48.97
C GLY A 601 7.98 47.69 -48.19
N LEU A 602 9.19 47.16 -48.49
CA LEU A 602 10.56 47.51 -48.02
C LEU A 602 10.91 49.03 -48.02
N PRO A 603 12.12 49.51 -47.60
CA PRO A 603 13.40 48.88 -47.15
C PRO A 603 13.92 49.51 -45.81
N THR A 604 15.05 49.22 -45.17
CA THR A 604 16.49 49.34 -45.54
C THR A 604 17.37 48.81 -44.40
N ALA A 605 18.50 48.20 -44.76
CA ALA A 605 19.63 47.87 -43.90
C ALA A 605 20.27 49.12 -43.24
N VAL A 606 20.95 48.96 -42.08
CA VAL A 606 22.34 49.39 -41.82
C VAL A 606 22.87 48.73 -40.52
N ASN A 607 23.96 47.97 -40.69
CA ASN A 607 25.15 47.72 -39.85
C ASN A 607 25.25 48.11 -38.37
N GLY A 608 25.96 47.24 -37.63
CA GLY A 608 26.96 47.61 -36.62
C GLY A 608 26.79 46.86 -35.29
N SER A 609 27.35 45.67 -35.09
CA SER A 609 28.72 45.36 -34.64
C SER A 609 29.07 45.82 -33.22
N ASN A 610 29.63 44.85 -32.47
CA ASN A 610 30.48 44.90 -31.26
C ASN A 610 29.78 44.62 -29.93
N THR A 611 29.92 43.42 -29.36
CA THR A 611 31.09 42.83 -28.66
C THR A 611 31.49 43.56 -27.38
N SER A 612 31.39 42.83 -26.25
CA SER A 612 32.43 42.64 -25.23
C SER A 612 31.81 42.51 -23.84
N THR A 613 31.68 41.30 -23.27
CA THR A 613 32.63 40.72 -22.28
C THR A 613 33.25 41.68 -21.28
N THR A 614 32.96 41.46 -19.99
CA THR A 614 33.93 41.31 -18.87
C THR A 614 33.17 40.87 -17.61
N LYS A 615 33.39 39.64 -17.11
CA LYS A 615 34.27 39.28 -15.98
C LYS A 615 33.83 39.87 -14.63
N LYS A 616 33.33 39.01 -13.74
CA LYS A 616 34.15 38.34 -12.71
C LYS A 616 33.47 37.06 -12.25
#